data_AF-A0A7V8XDQ6-F1
#
_entry.id   AF-A0A7V8XDQ6-F1
#
_cell.length_a   1.000
_cell.length_b   1.000
_cell.length_c   1.000
_cell.angle_alpha   90.00
_cell.angle_beta   90.00
_cell.angle_gamma   90.00
#
_symmetry.space_group_name_H-M   'P 1'
#
loop_
_entity.id
_entity.type
_entity.pdbx_description
1 polymer ?
#
loop_
_entity_poly.entity_id
_entity_poly.type
_entity_poly.pdbx_seq_one_letter_code
_entity_poly.pdbx_strand_id
1 'polypeptide(L)' 'MTRTKGNRAGLESDFDGVSRFSGRVALVSGGSSGIGAATARRLQSEGARVATLDLTGEAPE' A
#
# COMPACT_ATOMS: atom_id res chain seq x y z
N MET A 1 9.30 42.82 19.21
CA MET A 1 8.27 41.93 19.80
C MET A 1 8.00 40.79 18.82
N THR A 2 8.85 39.78 18.83
CA THR A 2 8.83 38.62 17.91
C THR A 2 7.78 37.61 18.37
N ARG A 3 6.69 37.41 17.60
CA ARG A 3 5.69 36.36 17.88
C ARG A 3 6.14 35.06 17.19
N THR A 4 6.71 34.16 17.96
CA THR A 4 7.18 32.83 17.56
C THR A 4 6.03 32.00 16.97
N LYS A 5 6.25 31.39 15.79
CA LYS A 5 5.34 30.38 15.21
C LYS A 5 5.21 29.23 16.22
N GLY A 6 3.98 28.99 16.70
CA GLY A 6 3.67 27.82 17.52
C GLY A 6 3.96 26.52 16.77
N ASN A 7 4.69 25.63 17.42
CA ASN A 7 4.97 24.26 16.99
C ASN A 7 3.68 23.52 16.65
N ARG A 8 3.48 23.16 15.38
CA ARG A 8 2.52 22.11 14.96
C ARG A 8 3.10 20.70 15.17
N ALA A 9 4.02 20.53 16.12
CA ALA A 9 4.67 19.25 16.42
C ALA A 9 3.78 18.37 17.32
N GLY A 10 2.51 18.19 16.95
CA GLY A 10 1.52 17.53 17.82
C GLY A 10 0.30 16.96 17.10
N LEU A 11 0.38 16.72 15.79
CA LEU A 11 -0.50 15.77 15.11
C LEU A 11 0.41 14.82 14.33
N GLU A 12 1.12 13.97 15.07
CA GLU A 12 1.78 12.80 14.52
C GLU A 12 0.66 11.90 14.00
N SER A 13 0.39 12.00 12.70
CA SER A 13 -0.34 10.97 12.02
C SER A 13 0.58 9.76 11.99
N ASP A 14 0.15 8.60 12.50
CA ASP A 14 0.86 7.31 12.39
C ASP A 14 1.14 6.86 10.93
N PHE A 15 0.94 7.75 9.95
CA PHE A 15 1.35 7.67 8.55
C PHE A 15 2.81 8.11 8.38
N ASP A 16 3.71 7.57 9.20
CA ASP A 16 5.14 7.86 9.09
C ASP A 16 5.72 7.20 7.84
N GLY A 17 5.78 7.94 6.72
CA GLY A 17 6.84 7.89 5.69
C GLY A 17 7.23 6.56 5.03
N VAL A 18 6.59 5.46 5.41
CA VAL A 18 6.89 4.08 5.04
C VAL A 18 5.58 3.52 4.50
N SER A 19 5.58 3.14 3.23
CA SER A 19 4.42 2.54 2.58
C SER A 19 3.85 1.42 3.47
N ARG A 20 2.53 1.44 3.76
CA ARG A 20 1.87 0.64 4.82
C ARG A 20 2.22 -0.85 4.83
N PHE A 21 2.59 -1.40 3.68
CA PHE A 21 2.94 -2.82 3.50
C PHE A 21 4.40 -3.06 3.12
N SER A 22 5.29 -2.08 3.34
CA SER A 22 6.72 -2.20 3.08
C SER A 22 7.33 -3.41 3.79
N GLY A 23 8.10 -4.22 3.04
CA GLY A 23 8.75 -5.43 3.54
C GLY A 23 7.82 -6.63 3.76
N ARG A 24 6.51 -6.47 3.54
CA ARG A 24 5.53 -7.57 3.67
C ARG A 24 5.41 -8.38 2.37
N VAL A 25 4.90 -9.59 2.51
CA VAL A 25 4.53 -10.48 1.40
C VAL A 25 3.03 -10.70 1.44
N ALA A 26 2.36 -10.63 0.31
CA ALA A 26 0.92 -10.85 0.17
C ALA A 26 0.61 -11.84 -0.96
N LEU A 27 -0.36 -12.72 -0.72
CA LEU A 27 -0.95 -13.62 -1.72
C LEU A 27 -2.39 -13.15 -2.00
N VAL A 28 -2.72 -12.94 -3.27
CA VAL A 28 -4.06 -12.56 -3.71
C VAL A 28 -4.64 -13.66 -4.62
N SER A 29 -5.74 -14.27 -4.22
CA SER A 29 -6.52 -15.18 -5.08
C SER A 29 -7.47 -14.39 -5.98
N GLY A 30 -7.75 -14.91 -7.18
CA GLY A 30 -8.54 -14.20 -8.18
C GLY A 30 -7.83 -12.93 -8.69
N GLY A 31 -6.50 -12.94 -8.71
CA GLY A 31 -5.68 -11.75 -8.95
C GLY A 31 -5.58 -11.32 -10.42
N SER A 32 -6.15 -12.07 -11.37
CA SER A 32 -6.07 -11.74 -12.80
C SER A 32 -6.89 -10.52 -13.19
N SER A 33 -8.03 -10.28 -12.54
CA SER A 33 -8.96 -9.23 -12.94
C SER A 33 -9.77 -8.62 -11.78
N GLY A 34 -10.56 -7.60 -12.10
CA GLY A 34 -11.52 -6.99 -11.18
C GLY A 34 -10.91 -6.51 -9.85
N ILE A 35 -11.57 -6.86 -8.75
CA ILE A 35 -11.17 -6.45 -7.40
C ILE A 35 -9.83 -7.08 -7.00
N GLY A 36 -9.57 -8.33 -7.41
CA GLY A 36 -8.33 -9.02 -7.09
C GLY A 36 -7.12 -8.32 -7.72
N ALA A 37 -7.19 -7.99 -9.01
CA ALA A 37 -6.15 -7.23 -9.70
C ALA A 37 -5.96 -5.82 -9.08
N ALA A 38 -7.04 -5.10 -8.78
CA ALA A 38 -6.99 -3.80 -8.11
C ALA A 38 -6.33 -3.89 -6.72
N THR A 39 -6.62 -4.95 -5.98
CA THR A 39 -6.04 -5.21 -4.65
C THR A 39 -4.55 -5.50 -4.75
N ALA A 40 -4.14 -6.37 -5.69
CA ALA A 40 -2.73 -6.68 -5.94
C ALA A 40 -1.92 -5.42 -6.27
N ARG A 41 -2.43 -4.58 -7.18
CA ARG A 41 -1.83 -3.28 -7.51
C ARG A 41 -1.70 -2.38 -6.30
N ARG A 42 -2.74 -2.27 -5.48
CA ARG A 42 -2.73 -1.40 -4.30
C ARG A 42 -1.69 -1.87 -3.28
N LEU A 43 -1.64 -3.17 -2.99
CA LEU A 43 -0.66 -3.76 -2.07
C LEU A 43 0.77 -3.54 -2.54
N GLN A 44 1.03 -3.76 -3.84
CA GLN A 44 2.34 -3.52 -4.44
C GLN A 44 2.74 -2.04 -4.37
N SER A 45 1.82 -1.11 -4.69
CA SER A 45 2.08 0.33 -4.61
C SER A 45 2.42 0.79 -3.19
N GLU A 46 1.98 0.02 -2.19
CA GLU A 46 2.25 0.25 -0.78
C GLU A 46 3.43 -0.57 -0.24
N GLY A 47 4.26 -1.13 -1.13
CA GLY A 47 5.56 -1.72 -0.79
C GLY A 47 5.53 -3.22 -0.47
N ALA A 48 4.39 -3.90 -0.66
CA ALA A 48 4.34 -5.34 -0.54
C ALA A 48 5.02 -6.03 -1.72
N ARG A 49 5.63 -7.19 -1.47
CA ARG A 49 5.90 -8.20 -2.51
C ARG A 49 4.63 -9.03 -2.70
N VAL A 50 4.08 -9.03 -3.90
CA VAL A 50 2.76 -9.63 -4.16
C VAL A 50 2.89 -10.82 -5.10
N ALA A 51 2.22 -11.91 -4.76
CA ALA A 51 1.95 -13.04 -5.65
C ALA A 51 0.44 -13.15 -5.90
N THR A 52 0.05 -13.47 -7.13
CA THR A 52 -1.35 -13.69 -7.51
C THR A 52 -1.57 -15.14 -7.90
N LEU A 53 -2.73 -15.68 -7.56
CA LEU A 53 -3.18 -17.00 -7.98
C LEU A 53 -4.54 -16.87 -8.68
N ASP A 54 -4.63 -17.43 -9.88
CA ASP A 54 -5.87 -17.45 -10.66
C ASP A 54 -5.94 -18.71 -11.53
N LEU A 55 -7.12 -19.01 -12.05
CA LEU A 55 -7.36 -20.14 -12.93
C LEU A 55 -6.86 -19.91 -14.36
N THR A 56 -6.85 -18.65 -14.82
CA THR A 56 -6.44 -18.31 -16.20
C THR A 56 -4.93 -18.31 -16.40
N GLY A 57 -4.15 -18.24 -15.31
CA GLY A 57 -2.68 -18.16 -15.35
C GLY A 57 -2.14 -16.84 -15.95
N GLU A 58 -3.01 -15.87 -16.22
CA GLU A 58 -2.65 -14.58 -16.79
C GLU A 58 -2.16 -13.60 -15.72
N ALA A 59 -1.35 -12.63 -16.16
CA ALA A 59 -0.95 -11.52 -15.31
C ALA A 59 -2.14 -10.59 -15.02
N PRO A 60 -2.15 -9.87 -13.88
CA PRO A 60 -3.21 -8.91 -13.56
C PRO A 60 -3.36 -7.83 -14.64
N GLU A 61 -4.56 -7.66 -15.19
CA GLU A 61 -4.92 -6.56 -16.12
C GLU A 61 -5.08 -5.21 -15.39
#